data_AF-A0A821RAV8-F1
#
_entry.id   AF-A0A821RAV8-F1
#
_cell.length_a   1.000
_cell.length_b   1.000
_cell.length_c   1.000
_cell.angle_alpha   90.00
_cell.angle_beta   90.00
_cell.angle_gamma   90.00
#
_symmetry.space_group_name_H-M   'P 1'
#
loop_
_entity.id
_entity.type
_entity.pdbx_description
1 polymer ?
#
loop_
_entity_poly.entity_id
_entity_poly.type
_entity_poly.pdbx_seq_one_letter_code
_entity_poly.pdbx_strand_id
1 'polypeptide(L)'
;MASMIWWVILTLTWFLAAGLKWGHEAIESQSAYFHLASWGIPACLSVILISKHSIEGDYLTGVCYTGLTEPNVQLGFIIVPICTLLF
;
A
#
# COMPACT_ATOMS: atom_id res chain seq x y z
N MET A 1 -1.99 3.38 -2.84
CA MET A 1 -1.59 2.30 -1.92
C MET A 1 -0.12 1.93 -2.04
N ALA A 2 0.43 1.75 -3.25
CA ALA A 2 1.85 1.40 -3.41
C ALA A 2 2.82 2.36 -2.69
N SER A 3 2.56 3.67 -2.73
CA SER A 3 3.35 4.68 -2.02
C SER A 3 3.42 4.46 -0.50
N MET A 4 2.34 4.01 0.13
CA MET A 4 2.31 3.70 1.58
C MET A 4 3.16 2.47 1.90
N ILE A 5 3.14 1.46 1.03
CA ILE A 5 3.98 0.26 1.23
C ILE A 5 5.45 0.62 1.04
N TRP A 6 5.78 1.48 0.06
CA TRP A 6 7.13 2.01 -0.08
C TRP A 6 7.59 2.81 1.14
N TRP A 7 6.69 3.57 1.78
CA TRP A 7 6.99 4.24 3.03
C TRP A 7 7.34 3.24 4.15
N VAL A 8 6.58 2.16 4.32
CA VAL A 8 6.88 1.11 5.30
C VAL A 8 8.21 0.41 5.00
N ILE A 9 8.52 0.15 3.73
CA ILE A 9 9.82 -0.42 3.33
C ILE A 9 10.95 0.56 3.67
N LEU A 10 10.76 1.87 3.48
CA LEU A 10 11.75 2.89 3.85
C LEU A 10 12.02 2.90 5.36
N THR A 11 10.98 2.89 6.20
CA THR A 11 11.15 2.88 7.67
C THR A 11 11.76 1.56 8.15
N LEU A 12 11.40 0.43 7.52
CA LEU A 12 11.98 -0.87 7.82
C LEU A 12 13.47 -0.94 7.47
N THR A 13 13.85 -0.50 6.27
CA THR A 13 15.25 -0.46 5.84
C THR A 13 16.09 0.49 6.70
N TRP A 14 15.52 1.62 7.12
CA TRP A 14 16.14 2.50 8.11
C TRP A 14 16.38 1.80 9.45
N PHE A 15 15.39 1.07 9.98
CA PHE A 15 15.54 0.29 11.21
C PHE A 15 16.59 -0.82 11.07
N LEU A 16 16.62 -1.54 9.94
CA LEU A 16 17.61 -2.58 9.66
C LEU A 16 19.04 -2.01 9.61
N ALA A 17 19.22 -0.86 8.97
CA ALA A 17 20.51 -0.20 8.88
C ALA A 17 20.97 0.41 10.21
N ALA A 18 20.09 1.17 10.90
CA ALA A 18 20.45 1.90 12.13
C ALA A 18 20.43 1.02 13.39
N GLY A 19 19.42 0.16 13.54
CA GLY A 19 19.22 -0.68 14.73
C GLY A 19 19.96 -2.01 14.65
N LEU A 20 19.85 -2.70 13.50
CA LEU A 20 20.44 -4.04 13.31
C LEU A 20 21.78 -4.03 12.56
N LYS A 21 22.27 -2.84 12.17
CA LYS A 21 23.56 -2.63 11.49
C LYS A 21 23.74 -3.48 10.23
N TRP A 22 22.65 -3.78 9.52
CA TRP A 22 22.74 -4.47 8.24
C TRP A 22 23.54 -3.65 7.23
N GLY A 23 24.46 -4.31 6.53
CA GLY A 23 25.18 -3.73 5.41
C GLY A 23 24.28 -3.59 4.18
N HIS A 24 24.70 -2.75 3.23
CA HIS A 24 23.96 -2.52 1.99
C HIS A 24 23.68 -3.83 1.22
N GLU A 25 24.67 -4.73 1.17
CA GLU A 25 24.58 -6.03 0.48
C GLU A 25 23.49 -6.92 1.08
N ALA A 26 23.30 -6.88 2.40
CA ALA A 26 22.24 -7.65 3.09
C ALA A 26 20.85 -7.11 2.75
N ILE A 27 20.67 -5.78 2.70
CA ILE A 27 19.40 -5.15 2.33
C ILE A 27 19.09 -5.37 0.84
N GLU A 28 20.10 -5.25 -0.02
CA GLU A 28 19.97 -5.45 -1.47
C GLU A 28 19.56 -6.88 -1.82
N SER A 29 20.05 -7.88 -1.07
CA SER A 29 19.63 -9.28 -1.22
C SER A 29 18.11 -9.48 -1.04
N GLN A 30 17.45 -8.59 -0.29
CA GLN A 30 16.00 -8.63 -0.02
C GLN A 30 15.18 -7.75 -0.96
N SER A 31 15.82 -7.02 -1.88
CA SER A 31 15.16 -6.06 -2.79
C SER A 31 14.00 -6.68 -3.58
N ALA A 32 14.17 -7.92 -4.06
CA ALA A 32 13.14 -8.64 -4.80
C ALA A 32 11.85 -8.83 -3.98
N TYR A 33 11.97 -9.16 -2.69
CA TYR A 33 10.81 -9.30 -1.79
C TYR A 33 10.12 -7.95 -1.54
N PHE A 34 10.89 -6.87 -1.37
CA PHE A 34 10.35 -5.52 -1.19
C PHE A 34 9.57 -5.05 -2.42
N HIS A 35 10.11 -5.27 -3.62
CA HIS A 35 9.42 -4.97 -4.87
C HIS A 35 8.16 -5.83 -5.04
N LEU A 36 8.24 -7.14 -4.77
CA LEU A 36 7.08 -8.02 -4.90
C LEU A 36 5.94 -7.59 -3.97
N ALA A 37 6.25 -7.21 -2.72
CA ALA A 37 5.25 -6.74 -1.77
C ALA A 37 4.66 -5.37 -2.19
N SER A 38 5.51 -4.41 -2.57
CA SER A 38 5.08 -3.05 -2.91
C SER A 38 4.25 -2.96 -4.19
N TRP A 39 4.46 -3.87 -5.14
CA TRP A 39 3.67 -3.94 -6.37
C TRP A 39 2.52 -4.94 -6.29
N GLY A 40 2.77 -6.11 -5.71
CA GLY A 40 1.79 -7.21 -5.64
C GLY A 40 0.59 -6.87 -4.78
N ILE A 41 0.81 -6.34 -3.57
CA ILE A 41 -0.30 -6.04 -2.65
C ILE A 41 -1.27 -4.99 -3.24
N PRO A 42 -0.81 -3.84 -3.78
CA PRO A 42 -1.69 -2.87 -4.41
C PRO A 42 -2.35 -3.41 -5.68
N ALA A 43 -1.65 -4.20 -6.48
CA ALA A 43 -2.23 -4.80 -7.69
C ALA A 43 -3.39 -5.73 -7.32
N CYS A 44 -3.21 -6.61 -6.33
CA CYS A 44 -4.27 -7.50 -5.84
C CYS A 44 -5.48 -6.71 -5.33
N LEU A 45 -5.25 -5.67 -4.52
CA LEU A 45 -6.33 -4.82 -3.99
C LEU A 45 -7.09 -4.10 -5.10
N SER A 46 -6.39 -3.56 -6.11
CA SER A 46 -7.01 -2.94 -7.28
C SER A 46 -7.86 -3.95 -8.08
N VAL A 47 -7.36 -5.17 -8.31
CA VAL A 47 -8.13 -6.22 -9.02
C VAL A 47 -9.40 -6.59 -8.26
N ILE A 48 -9.33 -6.70 -6.93
CA ILE A 48 -10.50 -6.99 -6.10
C ILE A 48 -11.54 -5.86 -6.22
N LEU A 49 -11.10 -4.59 -6.16
CA LEU A 49 -11.99 -3.43 -6.30
C LEU A 49 -12.68 -3.37 -7.66
N ILE A 50 -11.94 -3.64 -8.74
CA ILE A 50 -12.48 -3.73 -10.09
C ILE A 50 -13.50 -4.87 -10.18
N SER A 51 -13.17 -6.04 -9.62
CA SER A 51 -14.07 -7.21 -9.64
C SER A 51 -15.37 -6.97 -8.87
N LYS A 52 -15.33 -6.16 -7.81
CA LYS A 52 -16.51 -5.75 -7.04
C LYS A 52 -17.32 -4.63 -7.69
N HIS A 53 -16.84 -4.06 -8.81
CA HIS A 53 -17.45 -2.90 -9.47
C HIS A 53 -17.70 -1.71 -8.51
N SER A 54 -16.84 -1.53 -7.51
CA SER A 54 -16.99 -0.49 -6.47
C SER A 54 -16.19 0.77 -6.78
N ILE A 55 -16.13 1.15 -8.06
CA ILE A 55 -15.45 2.36 -8.54
C ILE A 55 -16.51 3.35 -8.98
N GLU A 56 -16.48 4.54 -8.39
CA GLU A 56 -17.50 5.57 -8.54
C GLU A 56 -16.83 6.90 -8.95
N GLY A 57 -17.51 7.68 -9.78
CA GLY A 57 -17.05 9.01 -10.16
C GLY A 57 -17.41 10.05 -9.11
N ASP A 58 -16.42 10.77 -8.59
CA ASP A 58 -16.63 11.92 -7.72
C ASP A 58 -16.81 13.19 -8.56
N TYR A 59 -18.00 13.79 -8.48
CA TYR A 59 -18.35 15.00 -9.23
C TYR A 59 -17.65 16.26 -8.69
N LEU A 60 -17.20 16.27 -7.43
CA LEU A 60 -16.51 17.42 -6.83
C LEU A 60 -15.04 17.48 -7.26
N THR A 61 -14.36 16.34 -7.28
CA THR A 61 -12.93 16.26 -7.62
C THR A 61 -12.68 15.90 -9.07
N GLY A 62 -13.69 15.38 -9.79
CA GLY A 62 -13.58 14.97 -11.19
C GLY A 62 -12.76 13.69 -11.40
N VAL A 63 -12.49 12.91 -10.34
CA VAL A 63 -11.75 11.65 -10.41
C VAL A 63 -12.63 10.45 -10.09
N CYS A 64 -12.20 9.27 -10.55
CA CYS A 64 -12.79 8.01 -10.12
C CYS A 64 -12.13 7.54 -8.82
N TYR A 65 -12.95 7.21 -7.83
CA TYR A 65 -12.49 6.75 -6.53
C TYR A 65 -13.33 5.57 -6.05
N THR A 66 -12.92 4.96 -4.95
CA THR A 66 -13.62 3.80 -4.37
C THR A 66 -14.11 4.10 -2.96
N GLY A 67 -15.21 3.47 -2.57
CA GLY A 67 -15.79 3.64 -1.23
C GLY A 67 -16.34 5.05 -0.98
N LEU A 68 -16.93 5.70 -2.00
CA LEU A 68 -17.62 6.98 -1.82
C LEU A 68 -19.02 6.75 -1.25
N THR A 69 -19.75 5.77 -1.78
CA THR A 69 -21.10 5.44 -1.32
C THR A 69 -21.12 4.25 -0.34
N GLU A 70 -20.14 3.34 -0.45
CA GLU A 70 -20.09 2.09 0.32
C GLU A 70 -19.10 2.14 1.49
N PRO A 71 -19.57 2.33 2.75
CA PRO A 71 -18.69 2.49 3.90
C PRO A 71 -17.85 1.24 4.21
N ASN A 72 -18.35 0.05 3.87
CA ASN A 72 -17.61 -1.20 4.04
C ASN A 72 -16.38 -1.27 3.11
N VAL A 73 -16.51 -0.75 1.89
CA VAL A 73 -15.40 -0.69 0.92
C VAL A 73 -14.39 0.37 1.37
N GLN A 74 -14.86 1.53 1.81
CA GLN A 74 -14.01 2.59 2.36
C GLN A 74 -13.20 2.10 3.56
N LEU A 75 -13.86 1.43 4.51
CA LEU A 75 -13.20 0.93 5.72
C LEU A 75 -12.17 -0.15 5.39
N GLY A 76 -12.53 -1.13 4.56
CA GLY A 76 -11.66 -2.27 4.24
C GLY A 76 -10.48 -1.94 3.33
N PHE A 77 -10.67 -1.06 2.32
CA PHE A 77 -9.65 -0.83 1.29
C PHE A 77 -8.88 0.49 1.45
N ILE A 78 -9.37 1.41 2.28
CA ILE A 78 -8.73 2.72 2.49
C ILE A 78 -8.33 2.88 3.96
N ILE A 79 -9.29 2.86 4.89
CA ILE A 79 -9.02 3.18 6.29
C ILE A 79 -8.11 2.13 6.93
N VAL A 80 -8.43 0.84 6.82
CA VAL A 80 -7.62 -0.23 7.42
C VAL A 80 -6.17 -0.18 6.91
N PRO A 81 -5.90 -0.16 5.58
CA PRO A 81 -4.54 -0.06 5.07
C PRO A 81 -3.79 1.19 5.57
N ILE A 82 -4.45 2.36 5.61
CA ILE A 82 -3.85 3.60 6.11
C ILE A 82 -3.48 3.45 7.58
N CYS A 83 -4.40 3.01 8.43
CA CYS A 83 -4.14 2.85 9.86
C CYS A 83 -3.03 1.84 10.15
N THR A 84 -2.93 0.75 9.37
CA THR A 84 -1.90 -0.27 9.58
C THR A 84 -0.52 0.08 9.04
N LEU A 85 -0.43 0.95 8.02
CA LEU A 85 0.83 1.26 7.34
C LEU A 85 1.43 2.62 7.75
N LEU A 86 0.64 3.50 8.38
CA LEU A 86 1.02 4.87 8.71
C LEU A 86 1.41 5.05 10.19
N PHE A 87 1.08 4.09 11.05
CA PHE A 87 1.60 3.96 12.43
C PHE A 87 2.72 2.93 12.48
#